data_AF-A0A7S1DA14-F1
#
_entry.id   AF-A0A7S1DA14-F1
#
_cell.length_a   1.000
_cell.length_b   1.000
_cell.length_c   1.000
_cell.angle_alpha   90.00
_cell.angle_beta   90.00
_cell.angle_gamma   90.00
#
_symmetry.space_group_name_H-M   'P 1'
#
loop_
_entity.id
_entity.type
_entity.pdbx_description
1 polymer ?
#
loop_
_entity_poly.entity_id
_entity_poly.type
_entity_poly.pdbx_seq_one_letter_code
_entity_poly.pdbx_strand_id
1 'polypeptide(L)'
;PGDVPIQRRLRQLRKHPRKRKYPGYWKKMENIEEGFREFWTHDCKLNLDTNVTPPIPSEGLLNHFGRYDLKNAIVPFGREELAERLGGAEIIPGRWSKAVNESAIVKELLKVEGLGLSPDLPPLSPQRLRQLREKGETSVIEDTQERK
;
A
#
# COMPACT_ATOMS: atom_id res chain seq x y z
N PRO A 1 40.97 -27.46 6.73
CA PRO A 1 40.66 -26.06 6.35
C PRO A 1 39.38 -26.03 5.51
N GLY A 2 38.24 -25.76 6.14
CA GLY A 2 36.93 -25.74 5.48
C GLY A 2 36.68 -24.37 4.84
N ASP A 3 36.51 -24.35 3.53
CA ASP A 3 36.10 -23.16 2.79
C ASP A 3 34.66 -22.79 3.14
N VAL A 4 34.49 -21.58 3.68
CA VAL A 4 33.17 -21.00 3.97
C VAL A 4 32.64 -20.37 2.69
N PRO A 5 31.48 -20.79 2.16
CA PRO A 5 30.95 -20.19 0.93
C PRO A 5 30.51 -18.75 1.23
N ILE A 6 31.18 -17.79 0.59
CA ILE A 6 30.83 -16.36 0.60
C ILE A 6 29.45 -16.23 -0.02
N GLN A 7 28.43 -16.03 0.84
CA GLN A 7 27.08 -15.71 0.40
C GLN A 7 27.10 -14.39 -0.37
N ARG A 8 27.02 -14.49 -1.71
CA ARG A 8 26.86 -13.34 -2.60
C ARG A 8 25.57 -12.62 -2.20
N ARG A 9 25.70 -11.45 -1.54
CA ARG A 9 24.57 -10.53 -1.31
C ARG A 9 23.90 -10.28 -2.65
N LEU A 10 22.66 -10.74 -2.79
CA LEU A 10 21.85 -10.50 -3.98
C LEU A 10 21.80 -8.99 -4.22
N ARG A 11 22.26 -8.56 -5.41
CA ARG A 11 22.25 -7.16 -5.81
C ARG A 11 20.84 -6.63 -5.59
N GLN A 12 20.74 -5.58 -4.77
CA GLN A 12 19.49 -4.84 -4.62
C GLN A 12 18.99 -4.46 -6.02
N LEU A 13 17.91 -5.09 -6.48
CA LEU A 13 17.14 -4.58 -7.60
C LEU A 13 16.62 -3.22 -7.12
N ARG A 14 17.29 -2.15 -7.56
CA ARG A 14 16.83 -0.80 -7.32
C ARG A 14 15.43 -0.72 -7.91
N LYS A 15 14.42 -0.59 -7.03
CA LYS A 15 13.06 -0.26 -7.44
C LYS A 15 13.15 0.94 -8.37
N HIS A 16 12.36 0.95 -9.45
CA HIS A 16 12.29 2.09 -10.35
C HIS A 16 12.21 3.38 -9.53
N PRO A 17 13.16 4.31 -9.69
CA PRO A 17 13.12 5.55 -8.95
C PRO A 17 11.83 6.27 -9.32
N ARG A 18 10.88 6.34 -8.38
CA ARG A 18 9.72 7.23 -8.54
C ARG A 18 10.30 8.64 -8.64
N LYS A 19 9.97 9.35 -9.72
CA LYS A 19 10.45 10.72 -9.94
C LYS A 19 10.13 11.55 -8.71
N ARG A 20 11.17 12.08 -8.05
CA ARG A 20 11.00 12.94 -6.88
C ARG A 20 10.18 14.15 -7.30
N LYS A 21 9.02 14.33 -6.66
CA LYS A 21 8.19 15.53 -6.87
C LYS A 21 8.91 16.76 -6.31
N TYR A 22 8.63 17.93 -6.89
CA TYR A 22 9.29 19.18 -6.49
C TYR A 22 8.88 19.58 -5.05
N PRO A 23 9.70 20.40 -4.34
CA PRO A 23 9.37 20.85 -2.99
C PRO A 23 8.03 21.59 -2.93
N GLY A 24 7.14 21.19 -2.03
CA GLY A 24 5.81 21.78 -1.89
C GLY A 24 4.74 21.19 -2.81
N TYR A 25 5.05 20.20 -3.65
CA TYR A 25 4.05 19.47 -4.45
C TYR A 25 2.89 18.97 -3.57
N TRP A 26 3.20 18.30 -2.46
CA TRP A 26 2.22 17.76 -1.52
C TRP A 26 1.53 18.79 -0.61
N LYS A 27 1.76 20.10 -0.81
CA LYS A 27 1.00 21.14 -0.10
C LYS A 27 -0.30 21.51 -0.80
N LYS A 28 -0.43 21.17 -2.09
CA LYS A 28 -1.60 21.44 -2.92
C LYS A 28 -2.58 20.27 -2.81
N MET A 29 -3.85 20.55 -2.53
CA MET A 29 -4.86 19.50 -2.33
C MET A 29 -5.10 18.69 -3.61
N GLU A 30 -5.04 19.34 -4.76
CA GLU A 30 -5.24 18.72 -6.07
C GLU A 30 -4.19 17.62 -6.32
N ASN A 31 -2.94 17.87 -5.89
CA ASN A 31 -1.86 16.90 -6.01
C ASN A 31 -2.02 15.72 -5.03
N ILE A 32 -2.56 15.97 -3.84
CA ILE A 32 -2.85 14.91 -2.86
C ILE A 32 -3.98 14.03 -3.38
N GLU A 33 -5.05 14.63 -3.89
CA GLU A 33 -6.18 13.92 -4.48
C GLU A 33 -5.74 13.08 -5.69
N GLU A 34 -5.00 13.68 -6.63
CA GLU A 34 -4.41 12.97 -7.77
C GLU A 34 -3.54 11.81 -7.28
N GLY A 35 -2.71 12.05 -6.26
CA GLY A 35 -1.86 11.02 -5.68
C GLY A 35 -2.63 9.85 -5.06
N PHE A 36 -3.75 10.11 -4.37
CA PHE A 36 -4.65 9.07 -3.85
C PHE A 36 -5.34 8.32 -4.98
N ARG A 37 -5.81 9.02 -6.01
CA ARG A 37 -6.42 8.40 -7.19
C ARG A 37 -5.41 7.47 -7.88
N GLU A 38 -4.21 7.96 -8.17
CA GLU A 38 -3.11 7.18 -8.74
C GLU A 38 -2.78 5.94 -7.89
N PHE A 39 -2.79 6.07 -6.57
CA PHE A 39 -2.55 4.95 -5.67
C PHE A 39 -3.59 3.84 -5.87
N TRP A 40 -4.87 4.18 -5.83
CA TRP A 40 -5.92 3.18 -5.99
C TRP A 40 -6.00 2.61 -7.41
N THR A 41 -5.76 3.41 -8.44
CA THR A 41 -5.86 2.95 -9.84
C THR A 41 -4.62 2.21 -10.31
N HIS A 42 -3.42 2.72 -10.05
CA HIS A 42 -2.18 2.14 -10.57
C HIS A 42 -1.54 1.14 -9.61
N ASP A 43 -1.44 1.47 -8.32
CA ASP A 43 -0.77 0.58 -7.36
C ASP A 43 -1.69 -0.56 -6.91
N CYS A 44 -2.97 -0.24 -6.64
CA CYS A 44 -3.98 -1.19 -6.19
C CYS A 44 -4.79 -1.84 -7.34
N LYS A 45 -4.63 -1.35 -8.59
CA LYS A 45 -5.32 -1.86 -9.80
C LYS A 45 -6.85 -1.83 -9.69
N LEU A 46 -7.42 -0.84 -8.99
CA LEU A 46 -8.85 -0.66 -8.86
C LEU A 46 -9.38 0.34 -9.90
N ASN A 47 -10.62 0.16 -10.32
CA ASN A 47 -11.31 1.11 -11.19
C ASN A 47 -12.12 2.09 -10.34
N LEU A 48 -11.53 3.25 -10.06
CA LEU A 48 -12.24 4.36 -9.42
C LEU A 48 -12.94 5.22 -10.48
N ASP A 49 -14.18 5.62 -10.21
CA ASP A 49 -14.86 6.64 -10.99
C ASP A 49 -14.10 7.98 -10.87
N THR A 50 -13.86 8.62 -12.01
CA THR A 50 -13.25 9.95 -12.12
C THR A 50 -13.99 11.02 -11.34
N ASN A 51 -15.30 10.90 -11.15
CA ASN A 51 -16.11 11.91 -10.47
C ASN A 51 -16.17 11.71 -8.94
N VAL A 52 -15.66 10.60 -8.43
CA VAL A 52 -15.70 10.27 -7.01
C VAL A 52 -14.36 10.61 -6.37
N THR A 53 -14.39 11.31 -5.24
CA THR A 53 -13.19 11.58 -4.44
C THR A 53 -12.56 10.27 -3.98
N PRO A 54 -11.25 10.06 -4.23
CA PRO A 54 -10.60 8.82 -3.82
C PRO A 54 -10.56 8.69 -2.29
N PRO A 55 -10.81 7.49 -1.73
CA PRO A 55 -10.70 7.26 -0.29
C PRO A 55 -9.28 7.53 0.23
N ILE A 56 -9.17 7.98 1.48
CA ILE A 56 -7.89 8.20 2.14
C ILE A 56 -7.36 6.85 2.66
N PRO A 57 -6.27 6.31 2.08
CA PRO A 57 -5.76 5.00 2.47
C PRO A 57 -5.20 4.98 3.89
N SER A 58 -5.20 3.80 4.50
CA SER A 58 -4.57 3.59 5.80
C SER A 58 -3.04 3.61 5.68
N GLU A 59 -2.37 3.96 6.77
CA GLU A 59 -0.90 3.96 6.80
C GLU A 59 -0.32 2.58 6.51
N GLY A 60 -0.98 1.51 6.98
CA GLY A 60 -0.59 0.13 6.72
C GLY A 60 -0.57 -0.19 5.23
N LEU A 61 -1.61 0.21 4.49
CA LEU A 61 -1.67 0.05 3.03
C LEU A 61 -0.57 0.86 2.34
N LEU A 62 -0.42 2.14 2.67
CA LEU A 62 0.62 2.98 2.08
C LEU A 62 2.02 2.40 2.32
N ASN A 63 2.28 1.90 3.52
CA ASN A 63 3.54 1.25 3.86
C ASN A 63 3.74 -0.02 3.03
N HIS A 64 2.73 -0.88 2.90
CA HIS A 64 2.77 -2.12 2.11
C HIS A 64 3.18 -1.86 0.65
N PHE A 65 2.56 -0.87 0.01
CA PHE A 65 2.90 -0.46 -1.36
C PHE A 65 4.15 0.43 -1.46
N GLY A 66 4.73 0.83 -0.32
CA GLY A 66 5.91 1.71 -0.27
C GLY A 66 5.62 3.16 -0.68
N ARG A 67 4.37 3.62 -0.58
CA ARG A 67 3.93 5.01 -0.81
C ARG A 67 4.22 5.92 0.39
N TYR A 68 5.49 5.99 0.75
CA TYR A 68 5.96 6.86 1.83
C TYR A 68 5.77 8.36 1.49
N ASP A 69 5.74 8.69 0.20
CA ASP A 69 5.41 10.02 -0.31
C ASP A 69 4.01 10.46 0.13
N LEU A 70 2.99 9.63 -0.12
CA LEU A 70 1.60 9.90 0.28
C LEU A 70 1.43 9.85 1.80
N LYS A 71 2.10 8.91 2.47
CA LYS A 71 2.10 8.88 3.94
C LYS A 71 2.58 10.21 4.50
N ASN A 72 3.69 10.73 3.98
CA ASN A 72 4.24 12.01 4.43
C ASN A 72 3.41 13.21 3.98
N ALA A 73 2.63 13.08 2.89
CA ALA A 73 1.67 14.10 2.47
C ALA A 73 0.48 14.22 3.43
N ILE A 74 0.10 13.12 4.10
CA ILE A 74 -0.98 13.10 5.09
C ILE A 74 -0.57 13.77 6.41
N VAL A 75 0.67 13.57 6.86
CA VAL A 75 1.15 14.00 8.19
C VAL A 75 0.85 15.47 8.55
N PRO A 76 1.05 16.47 7.66
CA PRO A 76 0.84 17.88 8.01
C PRO A 76 -0.61 18.26 8.29
N PHE A 77 -1.57 17.48 7.80
CA PHE A 77 -3.01 17.77 7.87
C PHE A 77 -3.73 16.77 8.79
N GLY A 78 -3.28 15.53 8.87
CA GLY A 78 -4.08 14.43 9.44
C GLY A 78 -5.13 13.94 8.44
N ARG A 79 -5.76 12.80 8.74
CA ARG A 79 -6.67 12.15 7.78
C ARG A 79 -8.05 12.78 7.80
N GLU A 80 -8.50 13.18 8.98
CA GLU A 80 -9.79 13.78 9.23
C GLU A 80 -9.87 15.15 8.53
N GLU A 81 -8.85 15.99 8.71
CA GLU A 81 -8.79 17.29 8.02
C GLU A 81 -8.68 17.13 6.50
N LEU A 82 -7.91 16.15 6.01
CA LEU A 82 -7.84 15.87 4.58
C LEU A 82 -9.18 15.40 4.02
N ALA A 83 -9.93 14.58 4.75
CA ALA A 83 -11.24 14.13 4.32
C ALA A 83 -12.18 15.33 4.13
N GLU A 84 -12.19 16.25 5.08
CA GLU A 84 -12.99 17.48 4.99
C GLU A 84 -12.55 18.35 3.81
N ARG A 85 -11.23 18.59 3.65
CA ARG A 85 -10.68 19.40 2.55
C ARG A 85 -10.94 18.80 1.17
N LEU A 86 -11.07 17.48 1.07
CA LEU A 86 -11.37 16.75 -0.16
C LEU A 86 -12.90 16.55 -0.38
N GLY A 87 -13.74 17.27 0.37
CA GLY A 87 -15.20 17.23 0.18
C GLY A 87 -15.87 16.02 0.82
N GLY A 88 -15.32 15.50 1.91
CA GLY A 88 -15.85 14.36 2.66
C GLY A 88 -15.34 13.00 2.17
N ALA A 89 -14.06 12.92 1.79
CA ALA A 89 -13.45 11.66 1.34
C ALA A 89 -13.60 10.54 2.39
N GLU A 90 -13.93 9.33 1.96
CA GLU A 90 -13.98 8.17 2.85
C GLU A 90 -12.60 7.93 3.48
N ILE A 91 -12.54 7.75 4.80
CA ILE A 91 -11.30 7.41 5.49
C ILE A 91 -11.24 5.92 5.75
N ILE A 92 -10.28 5.23 5.12
CA ILE A 92 -10.08 3.79 5.36
C ILE A 92 -9.62 3.57 6.80
N PRO A 93 -10.26 2.67 7.58
CA PRO A 93 -9.86 2.41 8.95
C PRO A 93 -8.38 2.00 9.07
N GLY A 94 -7.71 2.48 10.13
CA GLY A 94 -6.31 2.14 10.39
C GLY A 94 -6.12 0.68 10.84
N ARG A 95 -7.11 0.13 11.56
CA ARG A 95 -7.12 -1.29 11.95
C ARG A 95 -7.58 -2.13 10.76
N TRP A 96 -6.75 -3.08 10.34
CA TRP A 96 -7.02 -3.88 9.13
C TRP A 96 -8.33 -4.66 9.19
N SER A 97 -8.60 -5.37 10.29
CA SER A 97 -9.86 -6.11 10.46
C SER A 97 -11.09 -5.21 10.32
N LYS A 98 -11.01 -3.98 10.83
CA LYS A 98 -12.06 -2.97 10.66
C LYS A 98 -12.19 -2.52 9.21
N ALA A 99 -11.07 -2.28 8.53
CA ALA A 99 -11.03 -1.88 7.12
C ALA A 99 -11.65 -2.95 6.20
N VAL A 100 -11.33 -4.22 6.41
CA VAL A 100 -11.89 -5.35 5.66
C VAL A 100 -13.39 -5.48 5.86
N ASN A 101 -13.89 -5.23 7.08
CA ASN A 101 -15.31 -5.37 7.39
C ASN A 101 -16.15 -4.18 6.89
N GLU A 102 -15.64 -2.95 7.04
CA GLU A 102 -16.43 -1.74 6.85
C GLU A 102 -16.24 -1.08 5.48
N SER A 103 -15.09 -1.24 4.83
CA SER A 103 -14.79 -0.51 3.59
C SER A 103 -15.00 -1.38 2.35
N ALA A 104 -15.88 -0.92 1.45
CA ALA A 104 -16.18 -1.62 0.21
C ALA A 104 -14.96 -1.68 -0.72
N ILE A 105 -14.20 -0.60 -0.82
CA ILE A 105 -12.99 -0.54 -1.67
C ILE A 105 -11.91 -1.51 -1.17
N VAL A 106 -11.81 -1.76 0.14
CA VAL A 106 -10.87 -2.75 0.70
C VAL A 106 -11.32 -4.17 0.35
N LYS A 107 -12.63 -4.45 0.36
CA LYS A 107 -13.15 -5.75 -0.08
C LYS A 107 -12.89 -5.97 -1.57
N GLU A 108 -12.95 -4.93 -2.40
CA GLU A 108 -12.58 -5.02 -3.81
C GLU A 108 -11.07 -5.21 -3.99
N LEU A 109 -10.26 -4.50 -3.22
CA LEU A 109 -8.80 -4.65 -3.21
C LEU A 109 -8.38 -6.09 -2.95
N LEU A 110 -9.03 -6.78 -2.01
CA LEU A 110 -8.75 -8.17 -1.67
C LEU A 110 -9.08 -9.17 -2.79
N LYS A 111 -9.87 -8.79 -3.79
CA LYS A 111 -10.14 -9.62 -4.97
C LYS A 111 -9.03 -9.51 -6.02
N VAL A 112 -8.14 -8.52 -5.90
CA VAL A 112 -7.05 -8.32 -6.85
C VAL A 112 -5.90 -9.26 -6.51
N GLU A 113 -5.66 -10.23 -7.39
CA GLU A 113 -4.59 -11.20 -7.24
C GLU A 113 -3.19 -10.58 -7.38
N GLY A 114 -2.21 -11.19 -6.71
CA GLY A 114 -0.80 -10.79 -6.81
C GLY A 114 -0.42 -9.53 -6.03
N LEU A 115 -1.31 -8.99 -5.20
CA LEU A 115 -0.99 -7.87 -4.29
C LEU A 115 -0.37 -8.31 -2.97
N GLY A 116 -0.44 -9.61 -2.61
CA GLY A 116 0.11 -10.10 -1.33
C GLY A 116 -0.63 -9.56 -0.11
N LEU A 117 -1.93 -9.31 -0.26
CA LEU A 117 -2.87 -8.91 0.80
C LEU A 117 -3.71 -10.13 1.21
N SER A 118 -4.10 -10.17 2.48
CA SER A 118 -4.95 -11.22 3.04
C SER A 118 -6.06 -10.56 3.87
N PRO A 119 -7.29 -11.12 3.89
CA PRO A 119 -8.35 -10.62 4.77
C PRO A 119 -8.00 -10.77 6.26
N ASP A 120 -7.23 -11.81 6.62
CA ASP A 120 -6.97 -12.18 8.02
C ASP A 120 -5.72 -11.49 8.58
N LEU A 121 -4.77 -11.15 7.71
CA LEU A 121 -3.48 -10.59 8.11
C LEU A 121 -3.32 -9.14 7.63
N PRO A 122 -2.80 -8.23 8.48
CA PRO A 122 -2.58 -6.85 8.09
C PRO A 122 -1.55 -6.74 6.96
N PRO A 123 -1.65 -5.70 6.10
CA PRO A 123 -0.70 -5.48 5.01
C PRO A 123 0.73 -5.40 5.54
N LEU A 124 1.58 -6.31 5.06
CA LEU A 124 2.96 -6.38 5.50
C LEU A 124 3.81 -5.31 4.83
N SER A 125 4.70 -4.67 5.59
CA SER A 125 5.61 -3.70 4.98
C SER A 125 6.60 -4.39 4.02
N PRO A 126 7.16 -3.67 3.02
CA PRO A 126 8.17 -4.18 2.11
C PRO A 126 9.41 -4.74 2.80
N GLN A 127 9.71 -4.29 4.02
CA GLN A 127 10.81 -4.83 4.81
C GLN A 127 10.45 -6.19 5.41
N ARG A 128 9.23 -6.34 5.94
CA ARG A 128 8.73 -7.61 6.46
C ARG A 128 8.58 -8.66 5.37
N LEU A 129 8.04 -8.29 4.21
CA LEU A 129 7.94 -9.18 3.04
C LEU A 129 9.33 -9.68 2.59
N ARG A 130 10.34 -8.81 2.62
CA ARG A 130 11.73 -9.20 2.32
C ARG A 130 12.28 -10.19 3.34
N GLN A 131 12.06 -9.94 4.63
CA GLN A 131 12.51 -10.84 5.70
C GLN A 131 11.88 -12.24 5.60
N LEU A 132 10.58 -12.34 5.30
CA LEU A 132 9.90 -13.62 5.13
C LEU A 132 10.45 -14.39 3.92
N ARG A 133 10.69 -13.69 2.81
CA ARG A 133 11.30 -14.29 1.61
C ARG A 133 12.72 -14.79 1.87
N GLU A 134 13.52 -14.05 2.64
CA GLU A 134 14.88 -14.43 3.02
C GLU A 134 14.92 -15.63 3.99
N LYS A 135 13.86 -15.82 4.78
CA LYS A 135 13.72 -16.96 5.71
C LYS A 135 13.14 -18.22 5.07
N GLY A 136 12.75 -18.19 3.80
CA GLY A 136 12.11 -19.32 3.12
C GLY A 136 10.69 -19.62 3.63
N GLU A 137 10.08 -18.69 4.38
CA GLU A 137 8.71 -18.79 4.90
C GLU A 137 7.71 -18.27 3.86
N THR A 138 7.76 -18.79 2.63
CA THR A 138 6.84 -18.40 1.54
C THR A 138 5.51 -19.16 1.56
N SER A 139 5.33 -20.12 2.47
CA SER A 139 4.11 -20.94 2.55
C SER A 139 2.86 -20.22 3.07
N VAL A 140 2.92 -18.94 3.48
CA VAL A 140 1.75 -18.26 4.09
C VAL A 140 0.90 -17.48 3.07
N ILE A 141 1.32 -17.36 1.80
CA ILE A 141 0.61 -16.51 0.81
C ILE A 141 0.08 -17.31 -0.40
N GLU A 142 0.49 -18.57 -0.62
CA GLU A 142 0.03 -19.38 -1.77
C GLU A 142 -1.10 -20.39 -1.45
N ASP A 143 -1.43 -20.64 -0.18
CA ASP A 143 -2.49 -21.59 0.21
C ASP A 143 -3.91 -20.97 0.15
N THR A 144 -4.30 -20.45 -1.01
CA THR A 144 -5.73 -20.30 -1.37
C THR A 144 -6.01 -20.90 -2.76
N GLN A 145 -5.16 -21.82 -3.20
CA GLN A 145 -5.46 -22.75 -4.28
C GLN A 145 -5.85 -24.10 -3.64
N GLU A 146 -6.92 -24.69 -4.17
CA GLU A 146 -7.58 -25.94 -3.77
C GLU A 146 -8.54 -25.89 -2.55
N ARG A 147 -9.81 -25.57 -2.83
CA ARG A 147 -10.96 -26.46 -2.52
C ARG A 147 -12.25 -25.92 -3.14
N LYS A 148 -12.53 -26.32 -4.39
CA LYS A 148 -13.71 -27.09 -4.84
C LYS A 148 -13.92 -26.94 -6.34
#